data_AF-A0A1H5VTP0-F1
#
_entry.id   AF-A0A1H5VTP0-F1
#
_cell.length_a   1.000
_cell.length_b   1.000
_cell.length_c   1.000
_cell.angle_alpha   90.00
_cell.angle_beta   90.00
_cell.angle_gamma   90.00
#
_symmetry.space_group_name_H-M   'P 1'
#
loop_
_entity.id
_entity.type
_entity.pdbx_description
1 polymer ?
#
loop_
_entity_poly.entity_id
_entity_poly.type
_entity_poly.pdbx_seq_one_letter_code
_entity_poly.pdbx_strand_id
1 'polypeptide(L)'
;MYLCTHMMNNGPVSERERFLILDVLRGLALAGIALANYPEFALWTFLSGGEQAAMATAEVDKIVRFLQYMLVDGKFYTIFSVLFGVGFSLILTRHSVSLFMRRMLILVAIGFCHLMFIWSGDILLLYAVGGLMLPLFIRQKDRILLVIAISLIIIPVALDALTEFAHVDFAAPFYNFWWLQASKQGITEENFASWLRDADSYGAMFAFLIQGACERMWEFVAGHRLPKVLGLFIIGYLIGKNRLYARLDKLPLKQMLTVLLTVSLPTSALYAWSAVNNHPWGLTVHSSLYAISVIPLGISYILSVCLVFVKRGPSMLMLASSGRMALSCYISQSVIGIVLFYGLGLGLGTTFGLVTIELTAFIVFCVQTVLCRWWLGYFRFGPLEWLWRMLTYGRYFPLKK
;
A
#
# COMPACT_ATOMS: atom_id res chain seq x y z
N MET A 1 -30.71 -24.51 19.34
CA MET A 1 -31.98 -24.53 18.59
C MET A 1 -32.81 -23.31 19.00
N TYR A 2 -32.51 -22.15 18.40
CA TYR A 2 -33.36 -20.94 18.42
C TYR A 2 -33.08 -20.23 17.11
N LEU A 3 -33.80 -20.66 16.07
CA LEU A 3 -33.88 -20.01 14.77
C LEU A 3 -34.79 -18.79 14.94
N CYS A 4 -34.21 -17.59 14.96
CA CYS A 4 -34.96 -16.36 14.80
C CYS A 4 -34.89 -15.95 13.33
N THR A 5 -35.96 -16.29 12.62
CA THR A 5 -36.25 -16.00 11.23
C THR A 5 -36.45 -14.49 11.07
N HIS A 6 -35.36 -13.75 10.81
CA HIS A 6 -35.48 -12.45 10.18
C HIS A 6 -35.37 -12.64 8.67
N MET A 7 -36.47 -12.37 7.98
CA MET A 7 -36.59 -12.36 6.54
C MET A 7 -35.39 -11.65 5.91
N MET A 8 -34.60 -12.41 5.16
CA MET A 8 -33.56 -11.91 4.29
C MET A 8 -34.21 -11.08 3.20
N ASN A 9 -34.21 -9.76 3.39
CA ASN A 9 -34.43 -8.84 2.29
C ASN A 9 -33.19 -8.96 1.37
N ASN A 10 -33.34 -9.64 0.23
CA ASN A 10 -32.31 -9.81 -0.79
C ASN A 10 -32.07 -8.52 -1.63
N GLY A 11 -32.58 -7.37 -1.18
CA GLY A 11 -32.32 -6.06 -1.76
C GLY A 11 -31.05 -5.38 -1.20
N PRO A 12 -30.33 -4.57 -1.99
CA PRO A 12 -29.15 -3.86 -1.52
C PRO A 12 -29.51 -2.90 -0.37
N VAL A 13 -28.71 -2.93 0.70
CA VAL A 13 -28.68 -1.90 1.76
C VAL A 13 -28.65 -0.51 1.10
N SER A 14 -29.43 0.46 1.60
CA SER A 14 -29.42 1.82 1.07
C SER A 14 -27.97 2.36 1.04
N GLU A 15 -27.50 2.70 -0.16
CA GLU A 15 -26.11 2.92 -0.52
C GLU A 15 -25.42 4.12 0.19
N ARG A 16 -26.17 5.00 0.87
CA ARG A 16 -25.76 6.40 1.00
C ARG A 16 -24.80 6.74 2.14
N GLU A 17 -24.81 6.05 3.28
CA GLU A 17 -24.08 6.56 4.47
C GLU A 17 -22.97 5.63 5.01
N ARG A 18 -22.98 4.33 4.69
CA ARG A 18 -22.20 3.33 5.46
C ARG A 18 -20.88 2.84 4.85
N PHE A 19 -20.59 3.15 3.59
CA PHE A 19 -19.32 2.79 2.92
C PHE A 19 -18.45 4.00 2.58
N LEU A 20 -19.02 5.20 2.67
CA LEU A 20 -18.38 6.39 2.17
C LEU A 20 -17.06 6.68 2.88
N ILE A 21 -17.01 6.51 4.21
CA ILE A 21 -15.77 6.70 4.98
C ILE A 21 -14.66 5.73 4.56
N LEU A 22 -15.00 4.47 4.24
CA LEU A 22 -14.02 3.49 3.78
C LEU A 22 -13.47 3.89 2.40
N ASP A 23 -14.31 4.40 1.52
CA ASP A 23 -13.88 4.89 0.22
C ASP A 23 -13.04 6.17 0.33
N VAL A 24 -13.40 7.10 1.21
CA VAL A 24 -12.56 8.29 1.50
C VAL A 24 -11.18 7.86 2.02
N LEU A 25 -11.13 6.92 2.97
CA LEU A 25 -9.87 6.41 3.50
C LEU A 25 -9.03 5.70 2.43
N ARG A 26 -9.65 4.94 1.51
CA ARG A 26 -8.95 4.34 0.36
C ARG A 26 -8.41 5.42 -0.58
N GLY A 27 -9.19 6.46 -0.87
CA GLY A 27 -8.77 7.59 -1.70
C GLY A 27 -7.56 8.32 -1.11
N LEU A 28 -7.59 8.60 0.20
CA LEU A 28 -6.45 9.17 0.92
C LEU A 28 -5.23 8.23 0.86
N ALA A 29 -5.44 6.94 1.05
CA ALA A 29 -4.37 5.95 0.96
C ALA A 29 -3.72 5.93 -0.43
N LEU A 30 -4.49 6.05 -1.52
CA LEU A 30 -3.96 6.14 -2.89
C LEU A 30 -3.11 7.38 -3.14
N ALA A 31 -3.48 8.52 -2.54
CA ALA A 31 -2.67 9.74 -2.65
C ALA A 31 -1.26 9.50 -2.10
N GLY A 32 -1.17 8.96 -0.89
CA GLY A 32 0.11 8.71 -0.26
C GLY A 32 0.89 7.52 -0.85
N ILE A 33 0.20 6.53 -1.41
CA ILE A 33 0.86 5.48 -2.21
C ILE A 33 1.47 6.06 -3.49
N ALA A 34 0.81 7.03 -4.14
CA ALA A 34 1.42 7.73 -5.27
C ALA A 34 2.71 8.46 -4.85
N LEU A 35 2.66 9.23 -3.76
CA LEU A 35 3.84 9.92 -3.22
C LEU A 35 4.98 8.94 -2.85
N ALA A 36 4.66 7.77 -2.30
CA ALA A 36 5.68 6.77 -1.99
C ALA A 36 6.31 6.11 -3.23
N ASN A 37 5.53 5.91 -4.29
CA ASN A 37 5.97 5.12 -5.46
C ASN A 37 6.58 5.96 -6.57
N TYR A 38 6.24 7.24 -6.70
CA TYR A 38 6.76 8.09 -7.77
C TYR A 38 8.28 8.29 -7.75
N PRO A 39 8.96 8.34 -6.60
CA PRO A 39 10.42 8.28 -6.55
C PRO A 39 11.01 7.02 -7.19
N GLU A 40 10.36 5.86 -7.02
CA GLU A 40 10.74 4.61 -7.68
C GLU A 40 10.38 4.63 -9.18
N PHE A 41 9.20 5.13 -9.57
CA PHE A 41 8.83 5.29 -10.99
C PHE A 41 9.79 6.22 -11.74
N ALA A 42 10.24 7.29 -11.09
CA ALA A 42 11.20 8.25 -11.64
C ALA A 42 12.64 7.75 -11.60
N LEU A 43 12.87 6.53 -11.07
CA LEU A 43 14.18 5.90 -10.89
C LEU A 43 15.13 6.67 -9.95
N TRP A 44 14.62 7.69 -9.25
CA TRP A 44 15.40 8.56 -8.38
C TRP A 44 15.97 7.79 -7.18
N THR A 45 15.21 6.83 -6.65
CA THR A 45 15.64 5.97 -5.53
C THR A 45 16.81 5.05 -5.87
N PHE A 46 17.06 4.82 -7.15
CA PHE A 46 18.15 3.96 -7.63
C PHE A 46 19.43 4.74 -7.94
N LEU A 47 19.35 6.08 -7.97
CA LEU A 47 20.52 6.93 -8.15
C LEU A 47 21.46 6.83 -6.95
N SER A 48 22.75 6.90 -7.22
CA SER A 48 23.78 7.02 -6.19
C SER A 48 23.63 8.34 -5.42
N GLY A 49 24.20 8.41 -4.21
CA GLY A 49 24.21 9.64 -3.42
C GLY A 49 24.91 10.81 -4.12
N GLY A 50 25.91 10.52 -4.96
CA GLY A 50 26.61 11.53 -5.77
C GLY A 50 25.72 12.12 -6.86
N GLU A 51 24.97 11.27 -7.57
CA GLU A 51 24.02 11.71 -8.60
C GLU A 51 22.85 12.50 -8.00
N GLN A 52 22.31 12.05 -6.85
CA GLN A 52 21.27 12.81 -6.14
C GLN A 52 21.78 14.17 -5.67
N ALA A 53 23.03 14.26 -5.19
CA ALA A 53 23.64 15.52 -4.76
C ALA A 53 23.94 16.47 -5.93
N ALA A 54 24.08 15.95 -7.15
CA ALA A 54 24.29 16.75 -8.35
C ALA A 54 23.00 17.37 -8.92
N MET A 55 21.82 16.96 -8.42
CA MET A 55 20.54 17.51 -8.86
C MET A 55 20.40 19.00 -8.52
N ALA A 56 19.78 19.77 -9.41
CA ALA A 56 19.53 21.20 -9.19
C ALA A 56 18.72 21.50 -7.90
N THR A 57 17.91 20.54 -7.44
CA THR A 57 17.07 20.66 -6.24
C THR A 57 17.63 19.93 -5.02
N ALA A 58 18.87 19.44 -5.05
CA ALA A 58 19.43 18.54 -4.04
C ALA A 58 19.24 18.99 -2.58
N GLU A 59 19.40 20.29 -2.27
CA GLU A 59 19.22 20.80 -0.91
C GLU A 59 17.76 20.73 -0.44
N VAL A 60 16.81 21.01 -1.33
CA VAL A 60 15.38 20.87 -1.05
C VAL A 60 15.01 19.39 -0.98
N ASP A 61 15.60 18.55 -1.83
CA ASP A 61 15.34 17.12 -1.89
C ASP A 61 15.71 16.41 -0.58
N LYS A 62 16.75 16.86 0.13
CA LYS A 62 17.06 16.35 1.50
C LYS A 62 15.90 16.57 2.47
N ILE A 63 15.27 17.75 2.43
CA ILE A 63 14.11 18.07 3.27
C ILE A 63 12.91 17.23 2.85
N VAL A 64 12.66 17.14 1.55
CA VAL A 64 11.55 16.34 1.01
C VAL A 64 11.71 14.86 1.37
N ARG A 65 12.92 14.30 1.26
CA ARG A 65 13.22 12.91 1.63
C ARG A 65 13.00 12.65 3.12
N PHE A 66 13.42 13.58 3.98
CA PHE A 66 13.12 13.51 5.41
C PHE A 66 11.61 13.49 5.67
N LEU A 67 10.86 14.38 5.01
CA LEU A 67 9.40 14.45 5.13
C LEU A 67 8.71 13.20 4.59
N GLN A 68 9.21 12.60 3.51
CA GLN A 68 8.72 11.32 2.99
C GLN A 68 8.83 10.22 4.05
N TYR A 69 10.01 10.02 4.63
CA TYR A 69 10.19 9.04 5.70
C TYR A 69 9.30 9.33 6.91
N MET A 70 9.19 10.60 7.29
CA MET A 70 8.43 11.01 8.47
C MET A 70 6.92 10.87 8.28
N LEU A 71 6.37 11.20 7.11
CA LEU A 71 4.93 11.39 6.92
C LEU A 71 4.28 10.43 5.93
N VAL A 72 5.04 9.84 5.00
CA VAL A 72 4.52 9.06 3.87
C VAL A 72 4.88 7.59 4.00
N ASP A 73 6.18 7.28 4.06
CA ASP A 73 6.68 5.91 3.95
C ASP A 73 6.12 5.00 5.02
N GLY A 74 5.41 3.97 4.57
CA GLY A 74 4.77 2.98 5.40
C GLY A 74 3.40 3.36 5.98
N LYS A 75 3.10 4.66 6.10
CA LYS A 75 1.87 5.15 6.76
C LYS A 75 0.65 4.85 5.90
N PHE A 76 0.74 5.09 4.59
CA PHE A 76 -0.41 4.92 3.69
C PHE A 76 -0.70 3.46 3.32
N TYR A 77 0.33 2.61 3.19
CA TYR A 77 0.07 1.17 3.07
C TYR A 77 -0.53 0.62 4.37
N THR A 78 -0.20 1.20 5.54
CA THR A 78 -0.83 0.83 6.82
C THR A 78 -2.34 1.05 6.77
N ILE A 79 -2.78 2.21 6.25
CA ILE A 79 -4.20 2.50 6.01
C ILE A 79 -4.81 1.44 5.08
N PHE A 80 -4.17 1.18 3.94
CA PHE A 80 -4.65 0.20 2.97
C PHE A 80 -4.77 -1.21 3.57
N SER A 81 -3.79 -1.66 4.35
CA SER A 81 -3.80 -2.96 5.00
C SER A 81 -4.95 -3.11 5.99
N VAL A 82 -5.18 -2.09 6.82
CA VAL A 82 -6.32 -2.09 7.75
C VAL A 82 -7.64 -2.13 6.98
N LEU A 83 -7.78 -1.32 5.93
CA LEU A 83 -8.99 -1.31 5.09
C LEU A 83 -9.22 -2.62 4.33
N PHE A 84 -8.16 -3.32 3.96
CA PHE A 84 -8.23 -4.65 3.36
C PHE A 84 -8.81 -5.67 4.33
N GLY A 85 -8.33 -5.69 5.58
CA GLY A 85 -8.89 -6.52 6.66
C GLY A 85 -10.36 -6.21 6.97
N VAL A 86 -10.74 -4.93 6.97
CA VAL A 86 -12.15 -4.51 7.10
C VAL A 86 -12.97 -5.05 5.91
N GLY A 87 -12.44 -4.96 4.68
CA GLY A 87 -13.06 -5.50 3.47
C GLY A 87 -13.29 -7.01 3.53
N PHE A 88 -12.32 -7.76 4.06
CA PHE A 88 -12.46 -9.20 4.32
C PHE A 88 -13.62 -9.50 5.28
N SER A 89 -13.69 -8.80 6.42
CA SER A 89 -14.79 -8.94 7.37
C SER A 89 -16.16 -8.69 6.72
N LEU A 90 -16.27 -7.63 5.91
CA LEU A 90 -17.50 -7.30 5.18
C LEU A 90 -17.94 -8.41 4.23
N ILE A 91 -17.01 -9.03 3.51
CA ILE A 91 -17.32 -10.16 2.62
C ILE A 91 -17.83 -11.35 3.44
N LEU A 92 -17.17 -11.71 4.54
CA LEU A 92 -17.58 -12.84 5.37
C LEU A 92 -18.96 -12.67 6.03
N THR A 93 -19.38 -11.42 6.29
CA THR A 93 -20.72 -11.19 6.82
C THR A 93 -21.84 -11.46 5.82
N ARG A 94 -21.53 -11.52 4.52
CA ARG A 94 -22.52 -11.62 3.44
C ARG A 94 -22.34 -12.84 2.54
N HIS A 95 -21.13 -13.39 2.51
CA HIS A 95 -20.70 -14.40 1.55
C HIS A 95 -19.78 -15.44 2.21
N SER A 96 -19.48 -16.51 1.47
CA SER A 96 -18.65 -17.60 1.94
C SER A 96 -17.16 -17.29 1.90
N VAL A 97 -16.39 -18.02 2.71
CA VAL A 97 -14.92 -18.05 2.64
C VAL A 97 -14.45 -18.44 1.24
N SER A 98 -15.15 -19.36 0.56
CA SER A 98 -14.83 -19.78 -0.82
C SER A 98 -14.88 -18.61 -1.81
N LEU A 99 -15.90 -17.75 -1.73
CA LEU A 99 -15.98 -16.56 -2.58
C LEU A 99 -14.80 -15.60 -2.32
N PHE A 100 -14.44 -15.41 -1.05
CA PHE A 100 -13.28 -14.60 -0.70
C PHE A 100 -11.98 -15.20 -1.25
N MET A 101 -11.76 -16.52 -1.11
CA MET A 101 -10.58 -17.19 -1.66
C MET A 101 -10.52 -17.05 -3.18
N ARG A 102 -11.64 -17.23 -3.89
CA ARG A 102 -11.70 -16.97 -5.34
C ARG A 102 -11.31 -15.53 -5.68
N ARG A 103 -11.84 -14.56 -4.95
CA ARG A 103 -11.49 -13.14 -5.12
C ARG A 103 -9.99 -12.89 -4.93
N MET A 104 -9.37 -13.55 -3.94
CA MET A 104 -7.93 -13.46 -3.68
C MET A 104 -7.11 -14.14 -4.77
N LEU A 105 -7.49 -15.32 -5.25
CA LEU A 105 -6.79 -16.00 -6.35
C LEU A 105 -6.82 -15.18 -7.65
N ILE A 106 -7.92 -14.49 -7.94
CA ILE A 106 -7.97 -13.57 -9.08
C ILE A 106 -7.06 -12.36 -8.83
N LEU A 107 -7.00 -11.87 -7.59
CA LEU A 107 -6.10 -10.77 -7.25
C LEU A 107 -4.62 -11.20 -7.30
N VAL A 108 -4.29 -12.45 -7.00
CA VAL A 108 -2.96 -13.04 -7.23
C VAL A 108 -2.62 -12.97 -8.72
N ALA A 109 -3.53 -13.38 -9.60
CA ALA A 109 -3.30 -13.30 -11.04
C ALA A 109 -3.10 -11.85 -11.52
N ILE A 110 -3.92 -10.91 -11.03
CA ILE A 110 -3.79 -9.48 -11.36
C ILE A 110 -2.44 -8.93 -10.87
N GLY A 111 -2.07 -9.20 -9.60
CA GLY A 111 -0.81 -8.76 -9.02
C GLY A 111 0.40 -9.38 -9.72
N PHE A 112 0.34 -10.66 -10.06
CA PHE A 112 1.37 -11.33 -10.85
C PHE A 112 1.53 -10.68 -12.23
N CYS A 113 0.43 -10.41 -12.94
CA CYS A 113 0.52 -9.73 -14.24
C CYS A 113 1.07 -8.31 -14.10
N HIS A 114 0.68 -7.58 -13.05
CA HIS A 114 1.22 -6.25 -12.79
C HIS A 114 2.72 -6.29 -12.48
N LEU A 115 3.17 -7.22 -11.63
CA LEU A 115 4.57 -7.42 -11.28
C LEU A 115 5.43 -7.77 -12.51
N MET A 116 4.94 -8.69 -13.35
CA MET A 116 5.71 -9.24 -14.46
C MET A 116 5.68 -8.38 -15.72
N PHE A 117 4.62 -7.61 -15.96
CA PHE A 117 4.39 -6.94 -17.24
C PHE A 117 4.20 -5.42 -17.14
N ILE A 118 4.09 -4.85 -15.94
CA ILE A 118 3.86 -3.41 -15.77
C ILE A 118 4.98 -2.81 -14.93
N TRP A 119 5.09 -3.21 -13.67
CA TRP A 119 6.02 -2.59 -12.73
C TRP A 119 6.48 -3.59 -11.66
N SER A 120 7.81 -3.66 -11.45
CA SER A 120 8.42 -4.51 -10.41
C SER A 120 7.98 -4.10 -8.99
N GLY A 121 7.42 -2.90 -8.85
CA GLY A 121 6.99 -2.34 -7.58
C GLY A 121 5.68 -2.85 -6.97
N ASP A 122 5.15 -3.97 -7.46
CA ASP A 122 3.83 -4.46 -7.09
C ASP A 122 3.66 -4.73 -5.58
N ILE A 123 2.49 -4.35 -5.05
CA ILE A 123 2.05 -4.70 -3.70
C ILE A 123 0.82 -5.63 -3.70
N LEU A 124 0.13 -5.75 -4.84
CA LEU A 124 -1.12 -6.49 -4.94
C LEU A 124 -0.92 -7.98 -4.71
N LEU A 125 0.17 -8.56 -5.23
CA LEU A 125 0.52 -9.96 -5.04
C LEU A 125 0.73 -10.28 -3.57
N LEU A 126 1.50 -9.45 -2.85
CA LEU A 126 1.71 -9.59 -1.41
C LEU A 126 0.38 -9.54 -0.65
N TYR A 127 -0.49 -8.59 -0.99
CA TYR A 127 -1.79 -8.43 -0.35
C TYR A 127 -2.72 -9.61 -0.64
N ALA A 128 -2.70 -10.13 -1.87
CA ALA A 128 -3.50 -11.27 -2.26
C ALA A 128 -3.04 -12.53 -1.51
N VAL A 129 -1.72 -12.77 -1.44
CA VAL A 129 -1.13 -13.90 -0.70
C VAL A 129 -1.40 -13.78 0.81
N GLY A 130 -1.17 -12.62 1.41
CA GLY A 130 -1.52 -12.37 2.81
C GLY A 130 -3.02 -12.51 3.07
N GLY A 131 -3.85 -12.11 2.10
CA GLY A 131 -5.29 -12.28 2.12
C GLY A 131 -5.73 -13.74 2.16
N LEU A 132 -5.09 -14.63 1.39
CA LEU A 132 -5.33 -16.08 1.42
C LEU A 132 -5.10 -16.70 2.80
N MET A 133 -4.28 -16.08 3.65
CA MET A 133 -4.04 -16.54 5.02
C MET A 133 -5.13 -16.12 6.02
N LEU A 134 -5.93 -15.09 5.70
CA LEU A 134 -6.94 -14.55 6.62
C LEU A 134 -7.99 -15.56 7.12
N PRO A 135 -8.44 -16.54 6.32
CA PRO A 135 -9.36 -17.57 6.79
C PRO A 135 -8.89 -18.37 8.00
N LEU A 136 -7.58 -18.50 8.22
CA LEU A 136 -7.00 -19.20 9.38
C LEU A 136 -7.39 -18.55 10.71
N PHE A 137 -7.73 -17.25 10.69
CA PHE A 137 -7.99 -16.45 11.87
C PHE A 137 -9.48 -16.27 12.20
N ILE A 138 -10.41 -16.68 11.31
CA ILE A 138 -11.84 -16.35 11.43
C ILE A 138 -12.45 -16.84 12.74
N ARG A 139 -12.06 -18.04 13.20
CA ARG A 139 -12.63 -18.72 14.37
C ARG A 139 -12.02 -18.28 15.71
N GLN A 140 -11.03 -17.40 15.69
CA GLN A 140 -10.30 -17.01 16.89
C GLN A 140 -11.04 -15.93 17.70
N LYS A 141 -10.80 -15.93 19.01
CA LYS A 141 -11.29 -14.91 19.94
C LYS A 141 -10.55 -13.59 19.72
N ASP A 142 -11.20 -12.47 20.02
CA ASP A 142 -10.65 -11.14 19.76
C ASP A 142 -9.31 -10.88 20.48
N ARG A 143 -9.16 -11.38 21.71
CA ARG A 143 -7.91 -11.30 22.47
C ARG A 143 -6.76 -12.04 21.76
N ILE A 144 -7.03 -13.23 21.22
CA ILE A 144 -6.04 -14.04 20.51
C ILE A 144 -5.63 -13.34 19.21
N LEU A 145 -6.60 -12.81 18.46
CA LEU A 145 -6.34 -12.05 17.25
C LEU A 145 -5.48 -10.82 17.51
N LEU A 146 -5.75 -10.09 18.61
CA LEU A 146 -4.96 -8.92 18.97
C LEU A 146 -3.52 -9.30 19.33
N VAL A 147 -3.32 -10.37 20.12
CA VAL A 147 -1.99 -10.89 20.44
C VAL A 147 -1.24 -11.28 19.17
N ILE A 148 -1.86 -12.06 18.28
CA ILE A 148 -1.25 -12.46 17.00
C ILE A 148 -0.87 -11.23 16.16
N ALA A 149 -1.77 -10.27 16.03
CA ALA A 149 -1.52 -9.07 15.24
C ALA A 149 -0.34 -8.25 15.79
N ILE A 150 -0.29 -8.05 17.11
CA ILE A 150 0.81 -7.33 17.77
C ILE A 150 2.11 -8.12 17.62
N SER A 151 2.11 -9.44 17.82
CA SER A 151 3.29 -10.28 17.62
C SER A 151 3.83 -10.18 16.19
N LEU A 152 2.95 -10.22 15.18
CA LEU A 152 3.33 -10.08 13.77
C LEU A 152 3.88 -8.68 13.42
N ILE A 153 3.48 -7.65 14.16
CA ILE A 153 4.00 -6.29 13.98
C ILE A 153 5.36 -6.11 14.68
N ILE A 154 5.59 -6.80 15.80
CA ILE A 154 6.82 -6.72 16.58
C ILE A 154 7.91 -7.66 16.06
N ILE A 155 7.54 -8.78 15.42
CA ILE A 155 8.51 -9.78 14.93
C ILE A 155 9.64 -9.21 14.05
N PRO A 156 9.44 -8.18 13.19
CA PRO A 156 10.54 -7.58 12.43
C PRO A 156 11.68 -7.06 13.32
N VAL A 157 11.36 -6.51 14.50
CA VAL A 157 12.38 -6.03 15.45
C VAL A 157 13.26 -7.18 15.93
N ALA A 158 12.66 -8.35 16.20
CA ALA A 158 13.40 -9.53 16.60
C ALA A 158 14.23 -10.10 15.44
N LEU A 159 13.71 -10.07 14.21
CA LEU A 159 14.44 -10.52 13.03
C LEU A 159 15.63 -9.61 12.72
N ASP A 160 15.46 -8.29 12.81
CA ASP A 160 16.56 -7.35 12.61
C ASP A 160 17.59 -7.41 13.74
N ALA A 161 17.19 -7.72 14.96
CA ALA A 161 18.12 -8.03 16.05
C ALA A 161 18.93 -9.31 15.79
N LEU A 162 18.31 -10.35 15.21
CA LEU A 162 19.03 -11.55 14.79
C LEU A 162 20.02 -11.24 13.66
N THR A 163 19.65 -10.40 12.70
CA THR A 163 20.55 -9.97 11.63
C THR A 163 21.72 -9.14 12.18
N GLU A 164 21.45 -8.21 13.11
CA GLU A 164 22.44 -7.32 13.68
C GLU A 164 23.42 -8.04 14.63
N PHE A 165 22.91 -8.86 15.55
CA PHE A 165 23.72 -9.45 16.62
C PHE A 165 24.17 -10.90 16.36
N ALA A 166 23.43 -11.64 15.54
CA ALA A 166 23.77 -13.02 15.19
C ALA A 166 24.21 -13.19 13.73
N HIS A 167 24.25 -12.11 12.95
CA HIS A 167 24.64 -12.10 11.53
C HIS A 167 23.84 -13.08 10.67
N VAL A 168 22.57 -13.31 11.04
CA VAL A 168 21.64 -14.16 10.28
C VAL A 168 20.80 -13.25 9.39
N ASP A 169 21.13 -13.20 8.11
CA ASP A 169 20.33 -12.50 7.10
C ASP A 169 19.49 -13.49 6.29
N PHE A 170 18.18 -13.54 6.59
CA PHE A 170 17.22 -14.36 5.86
C PHE A 170 16.95 -13.86 4.43
N ALA A 171 17.28 -12.60 4.13
CA ALA A 171 17.09 -12.00 2.81
C ALA A 171 18.29 -12.24 1.87
N ALA A 172 19.49 -12.55 2.40
CA ALA A 172 20.69 -12.77 1.61
C ALA A 172 20.54 -13.78 0.44
N PRO A 173 19.85 -14.94 0.59
CA PRO A 173 19.63 -15.85 -0.54
C PRO A 173 18.82 -15.22 -1.67
N PHE A 174 17.83 -14.38 -1.34
CA PHE A 174 17.01 -13.67 -2.32
C PHE A 174 17.79 -12.57 -3.01
N TYR A 175 18.65 -11.85 -2.28
CA TYR A 175 19.56 -10.85 -2.84
C TYR A 175 20.51 -11.47 -3.87
N ASN A 176 21.16 -12.59 -3.52
CA ASN A 176 22.08 -13.29 -4.41
C ASN A 176 21.36 -13.84 -5.65
N PHE A 177 20.15 -14.38 -5.47
CA PHE A 177 19.35 -14.86 -6.60
C PHE A 177 18.90 -13.72 -7.51
N TRP A 178 18.50 -12.58 -6.94
CA TRP A 178 18.16 -11.38 -7.68
C TRP A 178 19.31 -10.93 -8.58
N TRP A 179 20.52 -10.74 -8.04
CA TRP A 179 21.68 -10.32 -8.85
C TRP A 179 22.14 -11.38 -9.85
N LEU A 180 21.96 -12.67 -9.56
CA LEU A 180 22.18 -13.73 -10.54
C LEU A 180 21.22 -13.61 -11.74
N GLN A 181 19.96 -13.20 -11.52
CA GLN A 181 19.02 -12.96 -12.62
C GLN A 181 19.29 -11.65 -13.34
N ALA A 182 19.62 -10.58 -12.62
CA ALA A 182 19.96 -9.28 -13.21
C ALA A 182 21.18 -9.40 -14.15
N SER A 183 22.26 -10.06 -13.70
CA SER A 183 23.47 -10.26 -14.51
C SER A 183 23.22 -11.07 -15.78
N LYS A 184 22.32 -12.06 -15.76
CA LYS A 184 21.91 -12.81 -16.99
C LYS A 184 21.24 -11.93 -18.04
N GLN A 185 20.60 -10.84 -17.60
CA GLN A 185 19.96 -9.87 -18.49
C GLN A 185 20.92 -8.74 -18.91
N GLY A 186 22.17 -8.73 -18.42
CA GLY A 186 23.12 -7.65 -18.65
C GLY A 186 22.91 -6.42 -17.75
N ILE A 187 22.09 -6.55 -16.71
CA ILE A 187 21.84 -5.49 -15.73
C ILE A 187 22.93 -5.55 -14.66
N THR A 188 23.59 -4.42 -14.44
CA THR A 188 24.69 -4.21 -13.49
C THR A 188 24.33 -3.08 -12.53
N GLU A 189 25.07 -2.94 -11.43
CA GLU A 189 24.88 -1.80 -10.50
C GLU A 189 25.03 -0.44 -11.21
N GLU A 190 25.89 -0.34 -12.22
CA GLU A 190 26.16 0.90 -12.95
C GLU A 190 24.99 1.32 -13.87
N ASN A 191 24.31 0.36 -14.49
CA ASN A 191 23.23 0.65 -15.44
C ASN A 191 21.82 0.47 -14.85
N PHE A 192 21.70 -0.08 -13.63
CA PHE A 192 20.40 -0.37 -13.02
C PHE A 192 19.47 0.85 -12.97
N ALA A 193 20.00 1.99 -12.52
CA ALA A 193 19.23 3.22 -12.33
C ALA A 193 18.76 3.87 -13.65
N SER A 194 19.47 3.60 -14.75
CA SER A 194 19.20 4.18 -16.07
C SER A 194 18.56 3.19 -17.04
N TRP A 195 18.62 1.88 -16.77
CA TRP A 195 18.14 0.82 -17.68
C TRP A 195 16.72 1.06 -18.18
N LEU A 196 15.78 1.33 -17.26
CA LEU A 196 14.38 1.55 -17.61
C LEU A 196 14.14 2.86 -18.35
N ARG A 197 14.97 3.88 -18.11
CA ARG A 197 14.95 5.16 -18.84
C ARG A 197 15.47 4.96 -20.28
N ASP A 198 16.48 4.13 -20.45
CA ASP A 198 17.17 3.93 -21.74
C ASP A 198 16.58 2.76 -22.56
N ALA A 199 15.67 1.98 -21.99
CA ALA A 199 14.97 0.89 -22.67
C ALA A 199 14.08 1.42 -23.81
N ASP A 200 14.51 1.16 -25.05
CA ASP A 200 13.84 1.56 -26.30
C ASP A 200 12.69 0.63 -26.74
N SER A 201 12.55 -0.50 -26.05
CA SER A 201 11.63 -1.56 -26.44
C SER A 201 11.03 -2.25 -25.23
N TYR A 202 9.83 -2.78 -25.40
CA TYR A 202 9.13 -3.47 -24.32
C TYR A 202 9.90 -4.74 -23.90
N GLY A 203 10.64 -5.36 -24.83
CA GLY A 203 11.51 -6.50 -24.52
C GLY A 203 12.60 -6.14 -23.50
N ALA A 204 13.26 -4.99 -23.65
CA ALA A 204 14.27 -4.51 -22.70
C ALA A 204 13.67 -4.15 -21.34
N MET A 205 12.48 -3.54 -21.32
CA MET A 205 11.73 -3.32 -20.07
C MET A 205 11.34 -4.65 -19.42
N PHE A 206 10.86 -5.62 -20.19
CA PHE A 206 10.44 -6.91 -19.68
C PHE A 206 11.60 -7.72 -19.09
N ALA A 207 12.80 -7.64 -19.69
CA ALA A 207 14.02 -8.20 -19.11
C ALA A 207 14.31 -7.61 -17.71
N PHE A 208 14.11 -6.30 -17.54
CA PHE A 208 14.19 -5.66 -16.23
C PHE A 208 13.10 -6.16 -15.27
N LEU A 209 11.85 -6.31 -15.74
CA LEU A 209 10.76 -6.78 -14.89
C LEU A 209 10.96 -8.22 -14.38
N ILE A 210 11.61 -9.09 -15.16
CA ILE A 210 11.95 -10.45 -14.72
C ILE A 210 12.88 -10.43 -13.51
N GLN A 211 13.97 -9.66 -13.58
CA GLN A 211 14.88 -9.53 -12.43
C GLN A 211 14.23 -8.74 -11.29
N GLY A 212 13.43 -7.71 -11.62
CA GLY A 212 12.70 -6.90 -10.64
C GLY A 212 11.64 -7.69 -9.87
N ALA A 213 11.09 -8.77 -10.43
CA ALA A 213 10.26 -9.70 -9.67
C ALA A 213 11.06 -10.40 -8.55
N CYS A 214 12.34 -10.69 -8.78
CA CYS A 214 13.25 -11.26 -7.79
C CYS A 214 13.67 -10.21 -6.75
N GLU A 215 14.00 -9.00 -7.19
CA GLU A 215 14.22 -7.83 -6.32
C GLU A 215 13.06 -7.64 -5.35
N ARG A 216 11.83 -7.67 -5.87
CA ARG A 216 10.62 -7.48 -5.07
C ARG A 216 10.43 -8.57 -4.02
N MET A 217 10.84 -9.81 -4.31
CA MET A 217 10.85 -10.87 -3.30
C MET A 217 11.90 -10.60 -2.21
N TRP A 218 13.09 -10.16 -2.60
CA TRP A 218 14.12 -9.74 -1.64
C TRP A 218 13.62 -8.59 -0.75
N GLU A 219 13.03 -7.53 -1.31
CA GLU A 219 12.47 -6.41 -0.53
C GLU A 219 11.39 -6.87 0.47
N PHE A 220 10.54 -7.82 0.10
CA PHE A 220 9.51 -8.33 1.01
C PHE A 220 10.10 -9.07 2.21
N VAL A 221 11.19 -9.82 2.00
CA VAL A 221 11.90 -10.55 3.05
C VAL A 221 12.75 -9.60 3.88
N ALA A 222 13.61 -8.80 3.25
CA ALA A 222 14.48 -7.82 3.90
C ALA A 222 13.68 -6.79 4.70
N GLY A 223 12.57 -6.32 4.13
CA GLY A 223 11.68 -5.36 4.79
C GLY A 223 10.68 -5.99 5.75
N HIS A 224 10.69 -7.32 5.98
CA HIS A 224 9.73 -8.06 6.82
C HIS A 224 8.28 -7.69 6.54
N ARG A 225 7.92 -7.53 5.25
CA ARG A 225 6.68 -6.85 4.85
C ARG A 225 5.45 -7.71 5.10
N LEU A 226 5.54 -9.03 4.88
CA LEU A 226 4.42 -9.95 5.05
C LEU A 226 3.89 -10.00 6.51
N PRO A 227 4.73 -10.18 7.55
CA PRO A 227 4.26 -10.12 8.94
C PRO A 227 3.54 -8.81 9.28
N LYS A 228 4.14 -7.65 8.92
CA LYS A 228 3.55 -6.33 9.15
C LYS A 228 2.17 -6.19 8.49
N VAL A 229 2.08 -6.53 7.20
CA VAL A 229 0.83 -6.46 6.44
C VAL A 229 -0.23 -7.41 7.01
N LEU A 230 0.14 -8.64 7.35
CA LEU A 230 -0.79 -9.61 7.91
C LEU A 230 -1.31 -9.20 9.30
N GLY A 231 -0.44 -8.67 10.17
CA GLY A 231 -0.85 -8.12 11.47
C GLY A 231 -1.85 -6.98 11.31
N LEU A 232 -1.62 -6.08 10.35
CA LEU A 232 -2.54 -4.99 10.03
C LEU A 232 -3.85 -5.47 9.39
N PHE A 233 -3.82 -6.52 8.57
CA PHE A 233 -5.04 -7.14 8.06
C PHE A 233 -5.86 -7.74 9.20
N ILE A 234 -5.23 -8.37 10.19
CA ILE A 234 -5.92 -8.91 11.37
C ILE A 234 -6.53 -7.78 12.21
N ILE A 235 -5.82 -6.66 12.40
CA ILE A 235 -6.39 -5.46 13.05
C ILE A 235 -7.59 -4.95 12.27
N GLY A 236 -7.48 -4.85 10.94
CA GLY A 236 -8.59 -4.50 10.06
C GLY A 236 -9.77 -5.46 10.19
N TYR A 237 -9.51 -6.75 10.25
CA TYR A 237 -10.53 -7.78 10.46
C TYR A 237 -11.21 -7.62 11.82
N LEU A 238 -10.49 -7.32 12.90
CA LEU A 238 -11.04 -7.04 14.23
C LEU A 238 -11.95 -5.80 14.24
N ILE A 239 -11.52 -4.72 13.59
CA ILE A 239 -12.32 -3.50 13.39
C ILE A 239 -13.61 -3.83 12.63
N GLY A 240 -13.49 -4.64 11.58
CA GLY A 240 -14.59 -5.11 10.75
C GLY A 240 -15.59 -5.96 11.52
N LYS A 241 -15.09 -6.99 12.21
CA LYS A 241 -15.83 -7.99 13.01
C LYS A 241 -16.67 -7.31 14.09
N ASN A 242 -16.10 -6.31 14.76
CA ASN A 242 -16.75 -5.54 15.82
C ASN A 242 -17.56 -4.32 15.33
N ARG A 243 -17.60 -4.11 14.01
CA ARG A 243 -18.32 -3.01 13.35
C ARG A 243 -17.97 -1.64 13.94
N LEU A 244 -16.70 -1.40 14.28
CA LEU A 244 -16.26 -0.15 14.91
C LEU A 244 -16.47 1.06 13.99
N TYR A 245 -16.31 0.86 12.69
CA TYR A 245 -16.60 1.87 11.64
C TYR A 245 -18.07 2.32 11.59
N ALA A 246 -19.00 1.56 12.19
CA ALA A 246 -20.43 1.88 12.21
C ALA A 246 -20.88 2.60 13.50
N ARG A 247 -19.97 2.84 14.44
CA ARG A 247 -20.23 3.45 15.76
C ARG A 247 -19.15 4.49 16.11
N LEU A 248 -18.64 5.20 15.10
CA LEU A 248 -17.54 6.17 15.23
C LEU A 248 -17.86 7.30 16.23
N ASP A 249 -19.13 7.69 16.31
CA ASP A 249 -19.71 8.65 17.24
C ASP A 249 -19.56 8.25 18.72
N LYS A 250 -19.48 6.95 19.00
CA LYS A 250 -19.38 6.40 20.36
C LYS A 250 -17.94 6.12 20.80
N LEU A 251 -16.98 6.23 19.87
CA LEU A 251 -15.58 5.98 20.18
C LEU A 251 -14.89 7.25 20.66
N PRO A 252 -13.93 7.16 21.61
CA PRO A 252 -13.16 8.31 22.08
C PRO A 252 -12.08 8.72 21.05
N LEU A 253 -12.48 8.99 19.80
CA LEU A 253 -11.59 9.22 18.66
C LEU A 253 -10.57 10.33 18.93
N LYS A 254 -10.98 11.43 19.57
CA LYS A 254 -10.07 12.54 19.92
C LYS A 254 -8.99 12.10 20.90
N GLN A 255 -9.34 11.35 21.95
CA GLN A 255 -8.38 10.88 22.94
C GLN A 255 -7.42 9.86 22.31
N MET A 256 -7.93 8.90 21.54
CA MET A 256 -7.11 7.93 20.83
C MET A 256 -6.14 8.62 19.87
N LEU A 257 -6.63 9.61 19.11
CA LEU A 257 -5.81 10.39 18.19
C LEU A 257 -4.73 11.19 18.93
N THR A 258 -5.07 11.87 20.02
CA THR A 258 -4.08 12.62 20.82
C THR A 258 -3.00 11.68 21.35
N VAL A 259 -3.37 10.56 21.96
CA VAL A 259 -2.38 9.59 22.50
C VAL A 259 -1.46 9.09 21.40
N LEU A 260 -2.01 8.66 20.26
CA LEU A 260 -1.21 8.13 19.17
C LEU A 260 -0.33 9.22 18.54
N LEU A 261 -0.82 10.44 18.32
CA LEU A 261 0.00 11.52 17.75
C LEU A 261 1.13 11.95 18.67
N THR A 262 0.89 12.05 19.98
CA THR A 262 1.92 12.44 20.96
C THR A 262 3.10 11.49 20.95
N VAL A 263 2.86 10.19 20.74
CA VAL A 263 3.94 9.17 20.67
C VAL A 263 4.50 9.03 19.26
N SER A 264 3.63 8.91 18.26
CA SER A 264 4.02 8.53 16.90
C SER A 264 4.67 9.66 16.12
N LEU A 265 4.31 10.93 16.35
CA LEU A 265 4.86 12.05 15.59
C LEU A 265 6.35 12.31 15.94
N PRO A 266 6.75 12.43 17.22
CA PRO A 266 8.17 12.56 17.57
C PRO A 266 8.99 11.34 17.17
N THR A 267 8.46 10.14 17.39
CA THR A 267 9.17 8.90 17.01
C THR A 267 9.27 8.73 15.50
N SER A 268 8.33 9.27 14.71
CA SER A 268 8.43 9.29 13.23
C SER A 268 9.51 10.25 12.75
N ALA A 269 9.72 11.37 13.44
CA ALA A 269 10.83 12.27 13.16
C ALA A 269 12.19 11.59 13.47
N LEU A 270 12.28 10.86 14.59
CA LEU A 270 13.47 10.06 14.92
C LEU A 270 13.69 8.92 13.91
N TYR A 271 12.62 8.24 13.48
CA TYR A 271 12.67 7.24 12.42
C TYR A 271 13.20 7.83 11.10
N ALA A 272 12.68 8.99 10.68
CA ALA A 272 13.12 9.67 9.48
C ALA A 272 14.57 10.12 9.57
N TRP A 273 14.98 10.66 10.73
CA TRP A 273 16.36 11.02 10.98
C TRP A 273 17.28 9.79 10.91
N SER A 274 16.88 8.69 11.53
CA SER A 274 17.60 7.43 11.47
C SER A 274 17.73 6.92 10.03
N ALA A 275 16.67 7.02 9.22
CA ALA A 275 16.68 6.60 7.81
C ALA A 275 17.64 7.43 6.94
N VAL A 276 17.62 8.77 7.05
CA VAL A 276 18.50 9.63 6.24
C VAL A 276 19.96 9.64 6.70
N ASN A 277 20.26 9.10 7.89
CA ASN A 277 21.62 9.01 8.44
C ASN A 277 22.16 7.56 8.45
N ASN A 278 21.65 6.68 7.57
CA ASN A 278 22.11 5.29 7.45
C ASN A 278 22.03 4.49 8.76
N HIS A 279 20.93 4.63 9.50
CA HIS A 279 20.63 3.83 10.69
C HIS A 279 21.74 3.87 11.76
N PRO A 280 22.09 5.05 12.29
CA PRO A 280 23.28 5.23 13.14
C PRO A 280 23.22 4.50 14.50
N TRP A 281 22.04 3.97 14.86
CA TRP A 281 21.82 3.18 16.08
C TRP A 281 21.56 1.69 15.80
N GLY A 282 21.86 1.23 14.58
CA GLY A 282 21.64 -0.16 14.18
C GLY A 282 20.22 -0.45 13.69
N LEU A 283 20.04 -1.64 13.12
CA LEU A 283 18.79 -2.09 12.50
C LEU A 283 17.70 -2.32 13.55
N THR A 284 18.06 -2.85 14.71
CA THR A 284 17.12 -3.14 15.81
C THR A 284 16.43 -1.88 16.30
N VAL A 285 17.20 -0.81 16.54
CA VAL A 285 16.64 0.48 16.96
C VAL A 285 15.83 1.10 15.84
N HIS A 286 16.31 1.03 14.59
CA HIS A 286 15.57 1.55 13.44
C HIS A 286 14.20 0.88 13.27
N SER A 287 14.12 -0.45 13.38
CA SER A 287 12.87 -1.20 13.28
C SER A 287 11.98 -1.05 14.50
N SER A 288 12.56 -0.82 15.68
CA SER A 288 11.79 -0.43 16.87
C SER A 288 11.12 0.93 16.67
N LEU A 289 11.86 1.93 16.18
CA LEU A 289 11.34 3.24 15.80
C LEU A 289 10.24 3.09 14.75
N TYR A 290 10.43 2.22 13.75
CA TYR A 290 9.42 1.94 12.74
C TYR A 290 8.11 1.44 13.37
N ALA A 291 8.17 0.44 14.27
CA ALA A 291 7.00 -0.18 14.87
C ALA A 291 6.18 0.81 15.73
N ILE A 292 6.85 1.69 16.49
CA ILE A 292 6.19 2.66 17.38
C ILE A 292 5.78 3.97 16.70
N SER A 293 6.32 4.25 15.50
CA SER A 293 6.02 5.46 14.73
C SER A 293 5.08 5.21 13.56
N VAL A 294 5.50 4.40 12.58
CA VAL A 294 4.87 4.30 11.26
C VAL A 294 3.44 3.79 11.36
N ILE A 295 3.25 2.66 12.04
CA ILE A 295 1.92 2.04 12.15
C ILE A 295 0.98 2.91 12.99
N PRO A 296 1.36 3.35 14.20
CA PRO A 296 0.57 4.29 15.00
C PRO A 296 0.23 5.60 14.27
N LEU A 297 1.15 6.16 13.47
CA LEU A 297 0.89 7.38 12.69
C LEU A 297 -0.08 7.11 11.54
N GLY A 298 0.04 5.98 10.84
CA GLY A 298 -0.95 5.55 9.84
C GLY A 298 -2.35 5.35 10.43
N ILE A 299 -2.45 4.79 11.64
CA ILE A 299 -3.72 4.71 12.38
C ILE A 299 -4.21 6.10 12.78
N SER A 300 -3.32 7.02 13.17
CA SER A 300 -3.66 8.41 13.47
C SER A 300 -4.24 9.14 12.26
N TYR A 301 -3.77 8.85 11.04
CA TYR A 301 -4.38 9.36 9.80
C TYR A 301 -5.80 8.84 9.63
N ILE A 302 -6.05 7.54 9.86
CA ILE A 302 -7.40 6.96 9.84
C ILE A 302 -8.30 7.67 10.85
N LEU A 303 -7.85 7.81 12.09
CA LEU A 303 -8.62 8.45 13.17
C LEU A 303 -8.90 9.92 12.88
N SER A 304 -7.94 10.64 12.28
CA SER A 304 -8.11 12.04 11.87
C SER A 304 -9.24 12.18 10.85
N VAL A 305 -9.24 11.35 9.81
CA VAL A 305 -10.32 11.34 8.81
C VAL A 305 -11.65 10.96 9.44
N CYS A 306 -11.69 9.93 10.29
CA CYS A 306 -12.90 9.54 11.01
C CYS A 306 -13.44 10.68 11.89
N LEU A 307 -12.58 11.39 12.61
CA LEU A 307 -12.96 12.51 13.48
C LEU A 307 -13.52 13.68 12.67
N VAL A 308 -12.88 14.03 11.55
CA VAL A 308 -13.40 15.08 10.65
C VAL A 308 -14.72 14.65 10.03
N PHE A 309 -14.85 13.40 9.61
CA PHE A 309 -16.08 12.84 9.04
C PHE A 309 -17.26 12.92 10.01
N VAL A 310 -17.04 12.56 11.28
CA VAL A 310 -18.08 12.67 12.34
C VAL A 310 -18.45 14.12 12.62
N LYS A 311 -17.49 15.06 12.62
CA LYS A 311 -17.74 16.46 12.99
C LYS A 311 -18.28 17.33 11.86
N ARG A 312 -17.80 17.14 10.63
CA ARG A 312 -18.07 18.00 9.48
C ARG A 312 -18.84 17.29 8.37
N GLY A 313 -19.22 16.04 8.57
CA GLY A 313 -19.85 15.22 7.54
C GLY A 313 -18.89 14.90 6.39
N PRO A 314 -19.42 14.54 5.21
CA PRO A 314 -18.64 14.05 4.08
C PRO A 314 -17.98 15.19 3.29
N SER A 315 -17.21 16.06 3.96
CA SER A 315 -16.48 17.17 3.30
C SER A 315 -15.35 16.69 2.36
N MET A 316 -14.97 15.42 2.42
CA MET A 316 -13.90 14.80 1.61
C MET A 316 -14.42 13.89 0.49
N LEU A 317 -15.63 14.16 -0.02
CA LEU A 317 -16.29 13.33 -1.06
C LEU A 317 -15.46 13.13 -2.33
N MET A 318 -14.57 14.06 -2.66
CA MET A 318 -13.73 13.94 -3.85
C MET A 318 -12.84 12.69 -3.76
N LEU A 319 -12.25 12.42 -2.59
CA LEU A 319 -11.42 11.23 -2.35
C LEU A 319 -12.21 9.92 -2.41
N ALA A 320 -13.52 9.95 -2.13
CA ALA A 320 -14.33 8.74 -2.23
C ALA A 320 -14.41 8.21 -3.68
N SER A 321 -14.29 9.08 -4.68
CA SER A 321 -14.36 8.67 -6.09
C SER A 321 -13.15 7.83 -6.48
N SER A 322 -11.94 8.27 -6.13
CA SER A 322 -10.71 7.48 -6.35
C SER A 322 -10.68 6.22 -5.48
N GLY A 323 -11.15 6.29 -4.24
CA GLY A 323 -11.24 5.11 -3.36
C GLY A 323 -12.19 4.01 -3.83
N ARG A 324 -13.29 4.37 -4.51
CA ARG A 324 -14.19 3.41 -5.18
C ARG A 324 -13.55 2.71 -6.39
N MET A 325 -12.52 3.32 -6.96
CA MET A 325 -11.77 2.85 -8.13
C MET A 325 -10.31 2.53 -7.75
N ALA A 326 -10.06 2.07 -6.53
CA ALA A 326 -8.70 1.97 -6.00
C ALA A 326 -7.76 1.06 -6.81
N LEU A 327 -8.25 -0.08 -7.33
CA LEU A 327 -7.45 -0.98 -8.15
C LEU A 327 -7.15 -0.34 -9.51
N SER A 328 -8.15 0.27 -10.15
CA SER A 328 -7.97 0.99 -11.41
C SER A 328 -7.00 2.18 -11.25
N CYS A 329 -7.15 2.95 -10.16
CA CYS A 329 -6.26 4.08 -9.86
C CYS A 329 -4.83 3.60 -9.69
N TYR A 330 -4.59 2.62 -8.82
CA TYR A 330 -3.25 2.10 -8.54
C TYR A 330 -2.55 1.61 -9.82
N ILE A 331 -3.21 0.78 -10.63
CA ILE A 331 -2.62 0.32 -11.89
C ILE A 331 -2.39 1.46 -12.87
N SER A 332 -3.33 2.43 -12.96
CA SER A 332 -3.14 3.60 -13.83
C SER A 332 -2.00 4.51 -13.35
N GLN A 333 -1.69 4.55 -12.04
CA GLN A 333 -0.51 5.27 -11.53
C GLN A 333 0.77 4.65 -12.06
N SER A 334 0.89 3.33 -12.06
CA SER A 334 2.03 2.62 -12.65
C SER A 334 2.15 2.88 -14.15
N VAL A 335 1.04 2.80 -14.90
CA VAL A 335 1.04 3.07 -16.34
C VAL A 335 1.47 4.50 -16.64
N ILE A 336 0.97 5.49 -15.87
CA ILE A 336 1.39 6.89 -16.02
C ILE A 336 2.87 7.05 -15.67
N GLY A 337 3.35 6.41 -14.61
CA GLY A 337 4.78 6.42 -14.23
C GLY A 337 5.68 5.91 -15.37
N ILE A 338 5.32 4.79 -15.99
CA ILE A 338 6.04 4.23 -17.14
C ILE A 338 6.03 5.22 -18.31
N VAL A 339 4.87 5.78 -18.66
CA VAL A 339 4.74 6.75 -19.76
C VAL A 339 5.57 8.02 -19.51
N LEU A 340 5.68 8.47 -18.26
CA LEU A 340 6.45 9.67 -17.94
C LEU A 340 7.96 9.39 -17.88
N PHE A 341 8.38 8.32 -17.22
CA PHE A 341 9.77 8.18 -16.79
C PHE A 341 10.58 7.15 -17.58
N TYR A 342 9.94 6.16 -18.20
CA TYR A 342 10.67 5.08 -18.89
C TYR A 342 10.91 5.43 -20.37
N GLY A 343 11.89 4.79 -20.99
CA GLY A 343 12.28 5.02 -22.40
C GLY A 343 11.19 4.67 -23.41
N LEU A 344 10.23 3.82 -23.02
CA LEU A 344 9.02 3.53 -23.79
C LEU A 344 8.08 4.74 -23.93
N GLY A 345 8.19 5.71 -23.03
CA GLY A 345 7.37 6.90 -22.96
C GLY A 345 8.20 8.16 -23.24
N LEU A 346 8.21 9.08 -22.28
CA LEU A 346 8.95 10.34 -22.38
C LEU A 346 10.42 10.23 -21.91
N GLY A 347 10.83 9.12 -21.28
CA GLY A 347 12.21 8.90 -20.85
C GLY A 347 12.72 9.88 -19.79
N LEU A 348 11.83 10.45 -18.96
CA LEU A 348 12.20 11.49 -17.98
C LEU A 348 12.83 10.96 -16.68
N GLY A 349 13.00 9.64 -16.56
CA GLY A 349 13.62 9.01 -15.40
C GLY A 349 15.01 9.60 -15.13
N THR A 350 15.44 9.62 -13.88
CA THR A 350 16.74 10.17 -13.42
C THR A 350 16.98 11.66 -13.72
N THR A 351 16.05 12.38 -14.35
CA THR A 351 16.30 13.75 -14.85
C THR A 351 15.94 14.82 -13.83
N PHE A 352 14.91 14.57 -13.03
CA PHE A 352 14.38 15.54 -12.08
C PHE A 352 14.72 15.14 -10.65
N GLY A 353 14.91 16.13 -9.80
CA GLY A 353 15.05 15.90 -8.36
C GLY A 353 13.72 15.61 -7.68
N LEU A 354 13.82 15.19 -6.42
CA LEU A 354 12.73 14.59 -5.66
C LEU A 354 11.53 15.52 -5.49
N VAL A 355 11.75 16.82 -5.22
CA VAL A 355 10.66 17.79 -5.06
C VAL A 355 9.78 17.88 -6.31
N THR A 356 10.38 17.85 -7.49
CA THR A 356 9.65 17.91 -8.77
C THR A 356 8.89 16.61 -9.02
N ILE A 357 9.47 15.47 -8.64
CA ILE A 357 8.82 14.16 -8.73
C ILE A 357 7.59 14.11 -7.82
N GLU A 358 7.69 14.58 -6.57
CA GLU A 358 6.57 14.62 -5.62
C GLU A 358 5.45 15.56 -6.07
N LEU A 359 5.79 16.73 -6.63
CA LEU A 359 4.80 17.62 -7.23
C LEU A 359 4.09 16.95 -8.41
N THR A 360 4.83 16.21 -9.24
CA THR A 360 4.25 15.43 -10.35
C THR A 360 3.30 14.36 -9.83
N ALA A 361 3.68 13.60 -8.81
CA ALA A 361 2.85 12.58 -8.17
C ALA A 361 1.53 13.18 -7.63
N PHE A 362 1.62 14.32 -6.95
CA PHE A 362 0.46 15.03 -6.43
C PHE A 362 -0.47 15.50 -7.56
N ILE A 363 0.07 16.11 -8.61
CA ILE A 363 -0.69 16.57 -9.78
C ILE A 363 -1.39 15.39 -10.46
N VAL A 364 -0.68 14.28 -10.69
CA VAL A 364 -1.27 13.08 -11.29
C VAL A 364 -2.42 12.56 -10.44
N PHE A 365 -2.25 12.45 -9.12
CA PHE A 365 -3.32 11.99 -8.24
C PHE A 365 -4.55 12.92 -8.25
N CYS A 366 -4.34 14.24 -8.27
CA CYS A 366 -5.42 15.22 -8.37
C CYS A 366 -6.21 15.04 -9.68
N VAL A 367 -5.51 14.92 -10.81
CA VAL A 367 -6.12 14.68 -12.12
C VAL A 367 -6.86 13.34 -12.12
N GLN A 368 -6.25 12.26 -11.63
CA GLN A 368 -6.89 10.95 -11.50
C GLN A 368 -8.17 10.99 -10.67
N THR A 369 -8.18 11.75 -9.57
CA THR A 369 -9.37 11.88 -8.72
C THR A 369 -10.53 12.55 -9.46
N VAL A 370 -10.25 13.59 -10.25
CA VAL A 370 -11.25 14.24 -11.11
C VAL A 370 -11.76 13.27 -12.18
N LEU A 371 -10.86 12.55 -12.84
CA LEU A 371 -11.21 11.55 -13.86
C LEU A 371 -12.05 10.41 -13.28
N CYS A 372 -11.75 9.95 -12.06
CA CYS A 372 -12.57 8.93 -11.38
C CYS A 372 -13.98 9.44 -11.11
N ARG A 373 -14.12 10.70 -10.66
CA ARG A 373 -15.43 11.30 -10.44
C ARG A 373 -16.23 11.40 -11.73
N TRP A 374 -15.59 11.85 -12.81
CA TRP A 374 -16.19 11.91 -14.14
C TRP A 374 -16.62 10.52 -14.63
N TRP A 375 -15.72 9.53 -14.56
CA TRP A 375 -15.98 8.14 -14.94
C TRP A 375 -17.17 7.54 -14.18
N LEU A 376 -17.18 7.69 -12.86
CA LEU A 376 -18.27 7.22 -11.99
C LEU A 376 -19.57 8.01 -12.18
N GLY A 377 -19.57 9.09 -12.97
CA GLY A 377 -20.77 9.75 -13.49
C GLY A 377 -21.53 8.84 -14.44
N TYR A 378 -20.84 8.19 -15.38
CA TYR A 378 -21.41 7.36 -16.45
C TYR A 378 -21.41 5.86 -16.16
N PHE A 379 -20.44 5.38 -15.38
CA PHE A 379 -20.21 3.96 -15.10
C PHE A 379 -20.41 3.63 -13.62
N ARG A 380 -20.74 2.37 -13.34
CA ARG A 380 -21.03 1.86 -11.98
C ARG A 380 -19.77 1.52 -11.20
N PHE A 381 -18.73 1.06 -11.90
CA PHE A 381 -17.48 0.55 -11.34
C PHE A 381 -16.29 1.10 -12.13
N GLY A 382 -15.10 1.11 -11.52
CA GLY A 382 -13.87 1.26 -12.30
C GLY A 382 -13.64 0.03 -13.19
N PRO A 383 -12.86 0.15 -14.29
CA PRO A 383 -12.64 -0.92 -15.24
C PRO A 383 -12.12 -2.22 -14.61
N LEU A 384 -11.08 -2.12 -13.78
CA LEU A 384 -10.47 -3.30 -13.15
C LEU A 384 -11.32 -3.82 -11.99
N GLU A 385 -12.02 -2.96 -11.26
CA GLU A 385 -12.98 -3.39 -10.25
C GLU A 385 -14.14 -4.17 -10.87
N TRP A 386 -14.61 -3.74 -12.04
CA TRP A 386 -15.65 -4.42 -12.80
C TRP A 386 -15.21 -5.80 -13.25
N LEU A 387 -14.04 -5.89 -13.90
CA LEU A 387 -13.45 -7.15 -14.33
C LEU A 387 -13.24 -8.10 -13.14
N TRP A 388 -12.60 -7.61 -12.08
CA TRP A 388 -12.37 -8.39 -10.86
C TRP A 388 -13.66 -8.89 -10.24
N ARG A 389 -14.72 -8.07 -10.23
CA ARG A 389 -16.06 -8.45 -9.75
C ARG A 389 -16.69 -9.52 -10.63
N MET A 390 -16.69 -9.37 -11.95
CA MET A 390 -17.23 -10.38 -12.87
C MET A 390 -16.55 -11.73 -12.67
N LEU A 391 -15.21 -11.74 -12.61
CA LEU A 391 -14.42 -12.95 -12.40
C LEU A 391 -14.68 -13.57 -11.02
N THR A 392 -14.88 -12.76 -9.98
CA THR A 392 -15.16 -13.23 -8.61
C THR A 392 -16.51 -13.94 -8.53
N TYR A 393 -17.56 -13.36 -9.12
CA TYR A 393 -18.92 -13.91 -9.02
C TYR A 393 -19.27 -14.87 -10.18
N GLY A 394 -18.43 -14.94 -11.22
CA GLY A 394 -18.69 -15.77 -12.40
C GLY A 394 -19.91 -15.35 -13.22
N ARG A 395 -20.28 -14.06 -13.18
CA ARG A 395 -21.40 -13.53 -13.96
C ARG A 395 -21.12 -12.12 -14.45
N TYR A 396 -21.74 -11.78 -15.57
CA TYR A 396 -21.69 -10.43 -16.13
C TYR A 396 -22.44 -9.43 -15.25
N PHE A 397 -21.90 -8.22 -15.11
CA PHE A 397 -22.58 -7.09 -14.48
C PHE A 397 -22.62 -5.92 -15.46
N PRO A 398 -23.71 -5.15 -15.55
CA PRO A 398 -23.74 -3.97 -16.41
C PRO A 398 -22.72 -2.93 -15.91
N LEU A 399 -21.88 -2.42 -16.81
CA LEU A 399 -20.88 -1.41 -16.49
C LEU A 399 -21.45 0.01 -16.57
N LYS A 400 -22.24 0.31 -17.62
CA LYS A 400 -22.91 1.60 -17.79
C LYS A 400 -24.08 1.73 -16.80
N LYS A 401 -24.33 2.95 -16.33
CA LYS A 401 -25.48 3.22 -15.45
C LYS A 401 -26.80 3.01 -16.15
#